data_AF-A0AAJ0CFG3-F1
#
_entry.id   AF-A0AAJ0CFG3-F1
#
_cell.length_a   1.000
_cell.length_b   1.000
_cell.length_c   1.000
_cell.angle_alpha   90.00
_cell.angle_beta   90.00
_cell.angle_gamma   90.00
#
_symmetry.space_group_name_H-M   'P 1'
#
loop_
_entity.id
_entity.type
_entity.pdbx_description
1 polymer ?
#
loop_
_entity_poly.entity_id
_entity_poly.type
_entity_poly.pdbx_seq_one_letter_code
_entity_poly.pdbx_strand_id
1 'polypeptide(L)'
;MLTDQGPRGRNLLLDGPKLGVQAVVLDTVVFVSEVLHPPHMAVDDIAQVWRAIAHFNVPNPYPPLRRLHAFLEIPPADVVQGDLQAWRRDQAAYLLGIHQKSGEAEATDSQYWEATVVGGDGYLFSSLIPIMLRGNGIFLAQHGYMGTAHGIIGKGDQWGIIFGCKTISILRNMDVESTSHLLGEVYVVDAKLQVDREAFR
;
A
#
# COMPACT_ATOMS: atom_id res chain seq x y z
N MET A 1 30.97 30.22 29.36
CA MET A 1 31.19 29.35 28.19
C MET A 1 29.90 28.60 27.93
N LEU A 2 29.08 29.11 27.03
CA LEU A 2 27.85 28.48 26.54
C LEU A 2 28.16 28.11 25.09
N THR A 3 28.26 26.81 24.81
CA THR A 3 28.49 26.28 23.47
C THR A 3 27.23 26.46 22.63
N ASP A 4 27.36 27.40 21.70
CA ASP A 4 26.82 27.43 20.35
C ASP A 4 25.72 26.40 20.04
N GLN A 5 24.48 26.88 20.00
CA GLN A 5 23.38 26.15 19.39
C GLN A 5 23.52 26.27 17.87
N GLY A 6 23.94 25.19 17.23
CA GLY A 6 24.00 25.10 15.77
C GLY A 6 22.65 25.46 15.11
N PRO A 7 22.68 25.91 13.84
CA PRO A 7 21.49 26.45 13.18
C PRO A 7 20.46 25.34 12.95
N ARG A 8 19.46 25.29 13.83
CA ARG A 8 18.19 24.58 13.61
C ARG A 8 17.39 25.39 12.59
N GLY A 9 17.48 24.97 11.33
CA GLY A 9 16.71 25.56 10.23
C GLY A 9 17.48 25.53 8.94
N ARG A 10 17.73 24.34 8.37
CA ARG A 10 18.10 24.25 6.96
C ARG A 10 16.85 24.58 6.15
N ASN A 11 16.75 25.86 5.83
CA ASN A 11 15.83 26.43 4.87
C ASN A 11 15.88 25.66 3.54
N LEU A 12 14.72 25.50 2.91
CA LEU A 12 14.56 25.04 1.53
C LEU A 12 15.52 25.85 0.63
N LEU A 13 16.57 25.20 0.14
CA LEU A 13 17.43 25.77 -0.89
C LEU A 13 16.73 25.54 -2.23
N LEU A 14 16.21 26.63 -2.81
CA LEU A 14 15.68 26.66 -4.16
C LEU A 14 16.83 26.98 -5.12
N ASP A 15 17.58 25.96 -5.54
CA ASP A 15 18.56 26.07 -6.63
C ASP A 15 17.93 25.59 -7.94
N GLY A 16 17.31 26.51 -8.67
CA GLY A 16 16.64 26.21 -9.96
C GLY A 16 15.36 25.39 -9.80
N PRO A 17 15.00 24.49 -10.75
CA PRO A 17 13.77 23.68 -10.69
C PRO A 17 13.85 22.56 -9.63
N LYS A 18 14.91 22.51 -8.83
CA LYS A 18 15.16 21.45 -7.85
C LYS A 18 14.82 21.96 -6.45
N LEU A 19 14.09 21.13 -5.71
CA LEU A 19 13.78 21.38 -4.31
C LEU A 19 14.69 20.54 -3.43
N GLY A 20 15.52 21.19 -2.60
CA GLY A 20 16.25 20.50 -1.55
C GLY A 20 15.34 20.14 -0.38
N VAL A 21 15.12 18.85 -0.15
CA VAL A 21 14.33 18.34 0.99
C VAL A 21 15.11 17.28 1.77
N GLN A 22 14.76 17.10 3.03
CA GLN A 22 15.17 15.92 3.79
C GLN A 22 14.10 14.84 3.61
N ALA A 23 14.52 13.59 3.43
CA ALA A 23 13.61 12.46 3.34
C ALA A 23 14.23 11.21 3.97
N VAL A 24 13.38 10.28 4.41
CA VAL A 24 13.79 8.93 4.81
C VAL A 24 13.16 7.93 3.87
N VAL A 25 14.00 7.17 3.18
CA VAL A 25 13.58 6.03 2.37
C VAL A 25 13.26 4.86 3.30
N LEU A 26 12.05 4.32 3.17
CA LEU A 26 11.55 3.23 3.98
C LEU A 26 11.78 1.87 3.32
N ASP A 27 11.49 1.78 2.01
CA ASP A 27 11.63 0.52 1.29
C ASP A 27 11.71 0.72 -0.24
N THR A 28 11.91 -0.39 -0.95
CA THR A 28 11.89 -0.48 -2.42
C THR A 28 10.70 -1.31 -2.92
N VAL A 29 10.05 -0.86 -3.98
CA VAL A 29 8.95 -1.55 -4.67
C VAL A 29 9.50 -2.74 -5.47
N VAL A 30 8.96 -3.94 -5.23
CA VAL A 30 9.36 -5.19 -5.93
C VAL A 30 8.31 -5.71 -6.89
N PHE A 31 7.05 -5.30 -6.73
CA PHE A 31 5.93 -5.62 -7.62
C PHE A 31 4.98 -4.44 -7.73
N VAL A 32 4.39 -4.28 -8.90
CA VAL A 32 3.34 -3.29 -9.23
C VAL A 32 2.31 -4.01 -10.10
N SER A 33 1.03 -3.92 -9.75
CA SER A 33 -0.05 -4.39 -10.61
C SER A 33 -0.21 -3.45 -11.80
N GLU A 34 -0.76 -3.96 -12.90
CA GLU A 34 -1.27 -3.05 -13.94
C GLU A 34 -2.29 -2.08 -13.35
N VAL A 35 -2.40 -0.89 -13.94
CA VAL A 35 -3.44 0.07 -13.59
C VAL A 35 -4.76 -0.57 -13.94
N LEU A 36 -5.60 -0.74 -12.92
CA LEU A 36 -6.86 -1.40 -13.15
C LEU A 36 -7.85 -0.38 -13.71
N HIS A 37 -8.55 -0.77 -14.77
CA HIS A 37 -9.44 0.12 -15.52
C HIS A 37 -10.91 -0.30 -15.32
N PRO A 38 -11.69 0.45 -14.53
CA PRO A 38 -13.15 0.30 -14.51
C PRO A 38 -13.74 0.57 -15.90
N PRO A 39 -14.87 -0.05 -16.28
CA PRO A 39 -15.81 -0.79 -15.44
C PRO A 39 -15.63 -2.32 -15.46
N HIS A 40 -14.63 -2.86 -16.16
CA HIS A 40 -14.56 -4.29 -16.45
C HIS A 40 -13.79 -5.13 -15.42
N MET A 41 -13.43 -4.53 -14.28
CA MET A 41 -12.74 -5.27 -13.23
C MET A 41 -13.71 -6.24 -12.53
N ALA A 42 -13.42 -7.52 -12.66
CA ALA A 42 -14.07 -8.59 -11.94
C ALA A 42 -13.27 -8.98 -10.69
N VAL A 43 -13.91 -9.75 -9.81
CA VAL A 43 -13.22 -10.39 -8.67
C VAL A 43 -12.05 -11.28 -9.12
N ASP A 44 -12.11 -11.83 -10.35
CA ASP A 44 -11.03 -12.64 -10.93
C ASP A 44 -9.75 -11.82 -11.16
N ASP A 45 -9.87 -10.54 -11.56
CA ASP A 45 -8.73 -9.67 -11.77
C ASP A 45 -8.03 -9.37 -10.42
N ILE A 46 -8.82 -9.07 -9.38
CA ILE A 46 -8.29 -8.85 -8.03
C ILE A 46 -7.65 -10.13 -7.47
N ALA A 47 -8.27 -11.30 -7.70
CA ALA A 47 -7.69 -12.58 -7.31
C ALA A 47 -6.38 -12.89 -8.05
N GLN A 48 -6.26 -12.48 -9.31
CA GLN A 48 -5.02 -12.60 -10.08
C GLN A 48 -3.91 -11.69 -9.53
N VAL A 49 -4.22 -10.44 -9.19
CA VAL A 49 -3.27 -9.52 -8.55
C VAL A 49 -2.81 -10.09 -7.20
N TRP A 50 -3.75 -10.57 -6.39
CA TRP A 50 -3.43 -11.21 -5.11
C TRP A 50 -2.52 -12.43 -5.31
N ARG A 51 -2.87 -13.33 -6.23
CA ARG A 51 -2.05 -14.51 -6.54
C ARG A 51 -0.63 -14.09 -6.93
N ALA A 52 -0.47 -13.09 -7.78
CA ALA A 52 0.85 -12.58 -8.15
C ALA A 52 1.66 -12.11 -6.93
N ILE A 53 1.04 -11.36 -6.01
CA ILE A 53 1.66 -10.89 -4.76
C ILE A 53 2.02 -12.06 -3.82
N ALA A 54 1.12 -13.03 -3.68
CA ALA A 54 1.30 -14.18 -2.79
C ALA A 54 2.53 -15.03 -3.17
N HIS A 55 2.86 -15.10 -4.46
CA HIS A 55 4.02 -15.83 -4.98
C HIS A 55 5.37 -15.13 -4.72
N PHE A 56 5.39 -13.87 -4.26
CA PHE A 56 6.65 -13.22 -3.88
C PHE A 56 7.16 -13.75 -2.55
N ASN A 57 8.39 -14.25 -2.57
CA ASN A 57 9.12 -14.65 -1.37
C ASN A 57 9.77 -13.43 -0.69
N VAL A 58 8.93 -12.58 -0.09
CA VAL A 58 9.34 -11.43 0.72
C VAL A 58 8.95 -11.65 2.19
N PRO A 59 9.63 -11.00 3.15
CA PRO A 59 9.15 -10.95 4.53
C PRO A 59 7.69 -10.50 4.58
N ASN A 60 6.90 -11.03 5.51
CA ASN A 60 5.51 -10.61 5.70
C ASN A 60 5.40 -9.78 6.99
N PRO A 61 5.17 -8.45 6.90
CA PRO A 61 5.05 -7.59 8.09
C PRO A 61 3.67 -7.72 8.74
N TYR A 62 2.70 -8.30 8.03
CA TYR A 62 1.35 -8.53 8.52
C TYR A 62 1.35 -9.77 9.43
N PRO A 63 0.55 -9.78 10.50
CA PRO A 63 0.36 -10.97 11.31
C PRO A 63 0.03 -12.19 10.42
N PRO A 64 0.44 -13.40 10.82
CA PRO A 64 -0.02 -14.61 10.15
C PRO A 64 -1.53 -14.53 10.00
N LEU A 65 -2.06 -14.90 8.83
CA LEU A 65 -3.49 -14.94 8.60
C LEU A 65 -4.14 -13.53 8.63
N ARG A 66 -3.45 -12.52 8.09
CA ARG A 66 -4.05 -11.19 7.83
C ARG A 66 -3.59 -10.60 6.51
N ARG A 67 -2.82 -11.33 5.71
CA ARG A 67 -2.18 -10.77 4.53
C ARG A 67 -3.21 -10.49 3.44
N LEU A 68 -4.09 -11.44 3.11
CA LEU A 68 -5.17 -11.19 2.15
C LEU A 68 -6.16 -10.13 2.66
N HIS A 69 -6.46 -10.12 3.97
CA HIS A 69 -7.30 -9.09 4.55
C HIS A 69 -6.67 -7.69 4.43
N ALA A 70 -5.38 -7.55 4.77
CA ALA A 70 -4.64 -6.31 4.59
C ALA A 70 -4.57 -5.88 3.12
N PHE A 71 -4.41 -6.82 2.20
CA PHE A 71 -4.48 -6.55 0.76
C PHE A 71 -5.83 -5.94 0.36
N LEU A 72 -6.94 -6.45 0.90
CA LEU A 72 -8.28 -5.92 0.61
C LEU A 72 -8.59 -4.59 1.30
N GLU A 73 -7.83 -4.21 2.34
CA GLU A 73 -7.96 -2.89 3.00
C GLU A 73 -7.24 -1.77 2.24
N ILE A 74 -6.38 -2.11 1.27
CA ILE A 74 -5.65 -1.11 0.45
C ILE A 74 -6.62 -0.22 -0.34
N PRO A 75 -7.59 -0.77 -1.11
CA PRO A 75 -8.49 0.05 -1.90
C PRO A 75 -9.37 1.01 -1.09
N PRO A 76 -10.07 0.59 -0.02
CA PRO A 76 -10.95 1.50 0.72
C PRO A 76 -10.18 2.54 1.55
N ALA A 77 -8.88 2.34 1.83
CA ALA A 77 -8.06 3.28 2.60
C ALA A 77 -8.75 3.80 3.87
N ASP A 78 -9.26 2.88 4.70
CA ASP A 78 -10.03 3.13 5.93
C ASP A 78 -11.42 3.78 5.74
N VAL A 79 -11.93 3.88 4.51
CA VAL A 79 -13.30 4.33 4.23
C VAL A 79 -14.28 3.18 4.45
N VAL A 80 -15.14 3.32 5.46
CA VAL A 80 -16.29 2.44 5.71
C VAL A 80 -17.55 3.07 5.16
N GLN A 81 -18.33 2.34 4.35
CA GLN A 81 -19.64 2.79 3.89
C GLN A 81 -20.77 2.11 4.66
N GLY A 82 -21.70 2.91 5.20
CA GLY A 82 -22.91 2.41 5.84
C GLY A 82 -22.67 1.78 7.22
N ASP A 83 -23.39 0.70 7.50
CA ASP A 83 -23.30 -0.03 8.77
C ASP A 83 -22.01 -0.87 8.82
N LEU A 84 -21.25 -0.72 9.91
CA LEU A 84 -19.96 -1.39 10.08
C LEU A 84 -20.10 -2.93 10.11
N GLN A 85 -21.20 -3.45 10.67
CA GLN A 85 -21.38 -4.90 10.69
C GLN A 85 -21.72 -5.43 9.30
N ALA A 86 -22.62 -4.78 8.57
CA ALA A 86 -22.91 -5.10 7.18
C ALA A 86 -21.64 -5.05 6.32
N TRP A 87 -20.87 -3.97 6.43
CA TRP A 87 -19.60 -3.82 5.74
C TRP A 87 -18.64 -5.00 5.98
N ARG A 88 -18.49 -5.44 7.24
CA ARG A 88 -17.64 -6.60 7.58
C ARG A 88 -18.14 -7.91 6.97
N ARG A 89 -19.46 -8.11 6.91
CA ARG A 89 -20.06 -9.30 6.27
C ARG A 89 -19.81 -9.30 4.77
N ASP A 90 -20.01 -8.16 4.10
CA ASP A 90 -19.79 -7.97 2.67
C ASP A 90 -18.30 -8.14 2.32
N GLN A 91 -17.41 -7.60 3.16
CA GLN A 91 -15.96 -7.77 3.04
C GLN A 91 -15.57 -9.24 3.17
N ALA A 92 -16.11 -9.95 4.15
CA ALA A 92 -15.86 -11.39 4.33
C ALA A 92 -16.34 -12.21 3.12
N ALA A 93 -17.50 -11.87 2.55
CA ALA A 93 -18.00 -12.49 1.31
C ALA A 93 -17.02 -12.32 0.15
N TYR A 94 -16.47 -11.11 -0.01
CA TYR A 94 -15.52 -10.81 -1.07
C TYR A 94 -14.15 -11.48 -0.85
N LEU A 95 -13.65 -11.51 0.40
CA LEU A 95 -12.42 -12.22 0.77
C LEU A 95 -12.51 -13.72 0.45
N LEU A 96 -13.63 -14.36 0.77
CA LEU A 96 -13.86 -15.76 0.41
C LEU A 96 -13.85 -15.97 -1.10
N GLY A 97 -14.45 -15.05 -1.87
CA GLY A 97 -14.42 -15.08 -3.32
C GLY A 97 -12.99 -15.02 -3.88
N ILE A 98 -12.17 -14.08 -3.37
CA ILE A 98 -10.75 -13.99 -3.75
C ILE A 98 -10.00 -15.26 -3.35
N HIS A 99 -10.18 -15.73 -2.12
CA HIS A 99 -9.49 -16.91 -1.59
C HIS A 99 -9.77 -18.14 -2.47
N GLN A 100 -11.05 -18.45 -2.73
CA GLN A 100 -11.47 -19.57 -3.58
C GLN A 100 -10.89 -19.50 -5.00
N LYS A 101 -10.85 -18.29 -5.58
CA LYS A 101 -10.33 -18.08 -6.94
C LYS A 101 -8.81 -18.11 -7.01
N SER A 102 -8.13 -17.59 -5.98
CA SER A 102 -6.67 -17.53 -5.95
C SER A 102 -6.04 -18.92 -5.81
N GLY A 103 -6.69 -19.83 -5.09
CA GLY A 103 -6.17 -21.18 -4.79
C GLY A 103 -5.08 -21.20 -3.73
N GLU A 104 -4.84 -20.06 -3.06
CA GLU A 104 -3.83 -19.92 -2.02
C GLU A 104 -4.29 -20.59 -0.72
N ALA A 105 -3.42 -21.39 -0.10
CA ALA A 105 -3.73 -22.24 1.04
C ALA A 105 -3.74 -21.50 2.40
N GLU A 106 -4.11 -20.22 2.44
CA GLU A 106 -4.31 -19.47 3.70
C GLU A 106 -5.57 -20.00 4.44
N ALA A 107 -5.50 -21.24 4.93
CA ALA A 107 -6.62 -22.08 5.35
C ALA A 107 -7.24 -21.70 6.70
N THR A 108 -6.61 -20.81 7.47
CA THR A 108 -7.10 -20.44 8.81
C THR A 108 -8.01 -19.21 8.77
N ASP A 109 -7.82 -18.30 7.81
CA ASP A 109 -8.67 -17.11 7.67
C ASP A 109 -10.01 -17.42 7.03
N SER A 110 -10.04 -18.40 6.13
CA SER A 110 -11.28 -18.83 5.49
C SER A 110 -12.34 -19.19 6.52
N GLN A 111 -11.97 -19.81 7.65
CA GLN A 111 -12.90 -20.14 8.73
C GLN A 111 -13.51 -18.90 9.40
N TYR A 112 -12.70 -17.86 9.64
CA TYR A 112 -13.21 -16.62 10.23
C TYR A 112 -14.14 -15.89 9.25
N TRP A 113 -13.77 -15.83 7.97
CA TRP A 113 -14.62 -15.24 6.95
C TRP A 113 -15.91 -16.05 6.74
N GLU A 114 -15.84 -17.38 6.73
CA GLU A 114 -16.98 -18.29 6.67
C GLU A 114 -17.95 -18.09 7.84
N ALA A 115 -17.44 -17.84 9.05
CA ALA A 115 -18.27 -17.52 10.19
C ALA A 115 -18.89 -16.11 10.10
N THR A 116 -18.19 -15.18 9.46
CA THR A 116 -18.59 -13.75 9.37
C THR A 116 -19.54 -13.47 8.20
N VAL A 117 -19.46 -14.24 7.09
CA VAL A 117 -20.16 -13.95 5.83
C VAL A 117 -21.68 -14.06 5.89
N VAL A 118 -22.28 -14.56 6.97
CA VAL A 118 -23.72 -14.87 7.05
C VAL A 118 -24.58 -13.63 6.74
N GLY A 119 -25.18 -13.59 5.55
CA GLY A 119 -25.98 -12.47 5.06
C GLY A 119 -25.17 -11.29 4.48
N GLY A 120 -23.89 -11.50 4.16
CA GLY A 120 -23.05 -10.56 3.41
C GLY A 120 -23.13 -10.78 1.91
N ASP A 121 -22.94 -9.70 1.16
CA ASP A 121 -22.91 -9.66 -0.30
C ASP A 121 -21.60 -9.05 -0.81
N GLY A 122 -20.79 -9.86 -1.48
CA GLY A 122 -19.52 -9.41 -2.06
C GLY A 122 -19.69 -8.44 -3.23
N TYR A 123 -20.90 -8.27 -3.76
CA TYR A 123 -21.18 -7.37 -4.88
C TYR A 123 -20.81 -5.91 -4.58
N LEU A 124 -21.04 -5.46 -3.34
CA LEU A 124 -20.67 -4.11 -2.91
C LEU A 124 -19.17 -3.83 -3.15
N PHE A 125 -18.31 -4.73 -2.66
CA PHE A 125 -16.87 -4.62 -2.85
C PHE A 125 -16.44 -4.78 -4.31
N SER A 126 -17.10 -5.67 -5.05
CA SER A 126 -16.84 -5.83 -6.49
C SER A 126 -17.08 -4.55 -7.29
N SER A 127 -18.05 -3.73 -6.86
CA SER A 127 -18.35 -2.43 -7.47
C SER A 127 -17.46 -1.30 -6.94
N LEU A 128 -17.10 -1.35 -5.66
CA LEU A 128 -16.37 -0.28 -4.98
C LEU A 128 -14.87 -0.28 -5.28
N ILE A 129 -14.21 -1.45 -5.22
CA ILE A 129 -12.76 -1.57 -5.42
C ILE A 129 -12.29 -0.99 -6.76
N PRO A 130 -12.95 -1.26 -7.90
CA PRO A 130 -12.55 -0.65 -9.17
C PRO A 130 -12.58 0.88 -9.10
N ILE A 131 -13.61 1.46 -8.47
CA ILE A 131 -13.76 2.90 -8.33
C ILE A 131 -12.61 3.48 -7.50
N MET A 132 -12.28 2.83 -6.39
CA MET A 132 -11.22 3.27 -5.47
C MET A 132 -9.81 3.12 -6.06
N LEU A 133 -9.58 2.11 -6.89
CA LEU A 133 -8.29 1.89 -7.57
C LEU A 133 -8.14 2.67 -8.87
N ARG A 134 -9.10 3.52 -9.25
CA ARG A 134 -9.07 4.24 -10.52
C ARG A 134 -7.80 5.11 -10.65
N GLY A 135 -6.93 4.75 -11.59
CA GLY A 135 -5.68 5.47 -11.86
C GLY A 135 -4.53 5.14 -10.89
N ASN A 136 -4.74 4.15 -10.01
CA ASN A 136 -3.75 3.65 -9.08
C ASN A 136 -3.45 2.16 -9.37
N GLY A 137 -2.22 1.75 -9.06
CA GLY A 137 -1.80 0.35 -9.03
C GLY A 137 -1.58 -0.10 -7.59
N ILE A 138 -1.73 -1.40 -7.34
CA ILE A 138 -1.33 -2.01 -6.08
C ILE A 138 0.15 -2.37 -6.19
N PHE A 139 0.93 -2.08 -5.16
CA PHE A 139 2.34 -2.46 -5.11
C PHE A 139 2.66 -3.32 -3.90
N LEU A 140 3.78 -4.05 -4.00
CA LEU A 140 4.43 -4.77 -2.90
C LEU A 140 5.86 -4.26 -2.76
N ALA A 141 6.26 -3.98 -1.52
CA ALA A 141 7.61 -3.57 -1.16
C ALA A 141 8.49 -4.77 -0.79
N GLN A 142 9.82 -4.56 -0.75
CA GLN A 142 10.80 -5.61 -0.49
C GLN A 142 10.65 -6.25 0.88
N HIS A 143 10.16 -5.51 1.89
CA HIS A 143 9.84 -6.06 3.21
C HIS A 143 8.37 -6.47 3.36
N GLY A 144 7.66 -6.62 2.24
CA GLY A 144 6.30 -7.16 2.15
C GLY A 144 5.17 -6.20 2.44
N TYR A 145 5.45 -4.92 2.71
CA TYR A 145 4.41 -3.90 2.81
C TYR A 145 3.66 -3.79 1.49
N MET A 146 2.34 -3.73 1.57
CA MET A 146 1.46 -3.57 0.42
C MET A 146 0.76 -2.23 0.49
N GLY A 147 0.54 -1.64 -0.68
CA GLY A 147 -0.09 -0.34 -0.76
C GLY A 147 -0.62 0.00 -2.14
N THR A 148 -1.09 1.22 -2.27
CA THR A 148 -1.55 1.79 -3.54
C THR A 148 -0.81 3.09 -3.82
N ALA A 149 -0.51 3.31 -5.10
CA ALA A 149 0.05 4.55 -5.60
C ALA A 149 -0.31 4.75 -7.07
N HIS A 150 -0.10 5.95 -7.60
CA HIS A 150 -0.45 6.28 -8.98
C HIS A 150 0.19 5.33 -10.00
N GLY A 151 -0.51 5.08 -11.10
CA GLY A 151 -0.11 4.13 -12.15
C GLY A 151 1.23 4.36 -12.86
N ILE A 152 1.97 5.41 -12.48
CA ILE A 152 3.32 5.70 -13.00
C ILE A 152 4.43 5.00 -12.20
N ILE A 153 4.10 4.36 -11.07
CA ILE A 153 5.07 3.61 -10.27
C ILE A 153 5.60 2.38 -11.02
N GLY A 154 6.81 1.96 -10.69
CA GLY A 154 7.48 0.82 -11.27
C GLY A 154 8.33 0.08 -10.25
N LYS A 155 8.72 -1.14 -10.61
CA LYS A 155 9.68 -1.93 -9.83
C LYS A 155 11.00 -1.16 -9.69
N GLY A 156 11.55 -1.13 -8.49
CA GLY A 156 12.77 -0.39 -8.16
C GLY A 156 12.53 1.04 -7.69
N ASP A 157 11.30 1.56 -7.81
CA ASP A 157 10.94 2.81 -7.14
C ASP A 157 11.02 2.63 -5.62
N GLN A 158 11.30 3.72 -4.92
CA GLN A 158 11.40 3.75 -3.48
C GLN A 158 10.19 4.46 -2.89
N TRP A 159 9.83 4.16 -1.65
CA TRP A 159 8.86 4.98 -0.92
C TRP A 159 9.45 5.47 0.38
N GLY A 160 9.06 6.67 0.78
CA GLY A 160 9.70 7.37 1.88
C GLY A 160 8.91 8.54 2.41
N ILE A 161 9.29 8.98 3.61
CA ILE A 161 8.71 10.14 4.27
C ILE A 161 9.56 11.35 3.90
N ILE A 162 8.96 12.34 3.25
CA ILE A 162 9.57 13.65 3.04
C ILE A 162 9.21 14.52 4.24
N PHE A 163 10.22 15.09 4.91
CA PHE A 163 9.97 15.92 6.07
C PHE A 163 9.20 17.19 5.68
N GLY A 164 8.11 17.45 6.40
CA GLY A 164 7.17 18.54 6.09
C GLY A 164 5.96 18.09 5.26
N CYS A 165 5.98 16.89 4.68
CA CYS A 165 4.82 16.28 4.04
C CYS A 165 3.98 15.47 5.06
N LYS A 166 2.67 15.41 4.83
CA LYS A 166 1.74 14.62 5.67
C LYS A 166 1.59 13.18 5.18
N THR A 167 2.04 12.91 3.97
CA THR A 167 1.82 11.66 3.25
C THR A 167 3.16 11.02 2.92
N ILE A 168 3.14 9.70 2.81
CA ILE A 168 4.30 8.94 2.33
C ILE A 168 4.35 9.09 0.81
N SER A 169 5.55 9.14 0.24
CA SER A 169 5.75 9.48 -1.16
C SER A 169 6.52 8.41 -1.91
N ILE A 170 6.22 8.21 -3.19
CA ILE A 170 7.05 7.43 -4.11
C ILE A 170 8.14 8.32 -4.69
N LEU A 171 9.35 7.78 -4.71
CA LEU A 171 10.56 8.38 -5.25
C LEU A 171 11.13 7.46 -6.34
N ARG A 172 11.50 8.04 -7.47
CA ARG A 172 12.26 7.33 -8.52
C ARG A 172 13.66 7.87 -8.60
N ASN A 173 14.65 7.00 -8.46
CA ASN A 173 16.06 7.40 -8.63
C ASN A 173 16.33 7.76 -10.08
N MET A 174 17.08 8.84 -10.27
CA MET A 174 17.54 9.30 -11.58
C MET A 174 18.98 8.87 -11.80
N ASP A 175 19.38 8.72 -13.07
CA ASP A 175 20.75 8.35 -13.46
C ASP A 175 21.81 9.37 -13.00
N VAL A 176 21.38 10.59 -12.66
CA VAL A 176 22.23 11.65 -12.12
C VAL A 176 22.34 11.48 -10.61
N GLU A 177 23.57 11.26 -10.14
CA GLU A 177 23.89 10.97 -8.74
C GLU A 177 23.14 11.89 -7.76
N SER A 178 22.49 11.28 -6.77
CA SER A 178 21.77 11.89 -5.64
C SER A 178 20.46 12.64 -5.93
N THR A 179 19.84 12.46 -7.10
CA THR A 179 18.51 13.04 -7.37
C THR A 179 17.42 11.99 -7.57
N SER A 180 16.23 12.31 -7.06
CA SER A 180 15.03 11.48 -7.22
C SER A 180 13.85 12.32 -7.69
N HIS A 181 13.00 11.75 -8.55
CA HIS A 181 11.71 12.33 -8.91
C HIS A 181 10.64 11.92 -7.88
N LEU A 182 9.90 12.90 -7.37
CA LEU A 182 8.69 12.66 -6.60
C LEU A 182 7.57 12.25 -7.55
N LEU A 183 7.11 11.01 -7.47
CA LEU A 183 6.05 10.50 -8.36
C LEU A 183 4.64 10.74 -7.80
N GLY A 184 4.50 10.83 -6.47
CA GLY A 184 3.21 11.06 -5.84
C GLY A 184 3.09 10.43 -4.45
N GLU A 185 1.87 10.40 -3.94
CA GLU A 185 1.55 9.88 -2.62
C GLU A 185 1.35 8.36 -2.63
N VAL A 186 1.52 7.77 -1.44
CA VAL A 186 1.39 6.35 -1.16
C VAL A 186 0.45 6.15 0.01
N TYR A 187 -0.43 5.16 -0.11
CA TYR A 187 -1.13 4.58 1.03
C TYR A 187 -0.62 3.17 1.30
N VAL A 188 -0.29 2.87 2.55
CA VAL A 188 0.17 1.55 3.04
C VAL A 188 -0.73 1.12 4.19
N VAL A 189 -1.27 -0.10 4.13
CA VAL A 189 -2.22 -0.62 5.12
C VAL A 189 -1.52 -1.04 6.40
N ASP A 190 -2.16 -0.72 7.54
CA ASP A 190 -1.99 -1.20 8.93
C ASP A 190 -0.73 -2.01 9.20
N ALA A 191 0.40 -1.37 8.94
CA ALA A 191 1.67 -1.92 9.31
C ALA A 191 2.18 -1.07 10.47
N LYS A 192 2.41 -1.73 11.61
CA LYS A 192 3.24 -1.15 12.67
C LYS A 192 4.63 -0.95 12.09
N LEU A 193 4.83 0.17 11.41
CA LEU A 193 6.09 0.54 10.82
C LEU A 193 7.06 0.78 11.97
N GLN A 194 7.91 -0.21 12.24
CA GLN A 194 8.99 -0.04 13.19
C GLN A 194 10.08 0.75 12.51
N VAL A 195 10.12 2.04 12.85
CA VAL A 195 11.13 2.96 12.38
C VAL A 195 12.24 2.99 13.41
N ASP A 196 13.42 2.50 13.04
CA ASP A 196 14.61 2.60 13.88
C ASP A 196 14.98 4.07 14.08
N ARG A 197 14.88 4.55 15.32
CA ARG A 197 15.17 5.95 15.67
C ARG A 197 16.65 6.30 15.58
N GLU A 198 17.55 5.33 15.58
CA GLU A 198 18.99 5.60 15.47
C GLU A 198 19.39 6.03 14.06
N ALA A 199 18.64 5.60 13.03
CA ALA A 199 18.83 6.01 11.64
C ALA A 199 18.34 7.45 11.34
N PHE A 200 17.70 8.12 12.30
CA PHE A 200 17.12 9.47 12.14
C PHE A 200 17.98 10.59 12.76
N ARG A 201 19.13 10.26 13.37
CA ARG A 201 20.05 11.22 13.96
C ARG A 201 21.15 11.61 12.98
#